data_AF-A0A0F7KI15-F1
#
_entry.id   AF-A0A0F7KI15-F1
#
_cell.length_a   1.000
_cell.length_b   1.000
_cell.length_c   1.000
_cell.angle_alpha   90.00
_cell.angle_beta   90.00
_cell.angle_gamma   90.00
#
_symmetry.space_group_name_H-M   'P 1'
#
loop_
_entity.id
_entity.type
_entity.pdbx_description
1 polymer ?
#
loop_
_entity_poly.entity_id
_entity_poly.type
_entity_poly.pdbx_seq_one_letter_code
_entity_poly.pdbx_strand_id
1 'polypeptide(L)'
;MFSEYSKEPLQKDRPMVSITISVPVDVVDSLRRIASITEFTEYQELIKSYINEGLRRDECRYSGISIARFIEALKQHGVPEIVIQQATWDLIESGTPQ
;
A
#
# COMPACT_ATOMS: atom_id res chain seq x y z
N MET A 1 12.78 -0.85 -13.43
CA MET A 1 12.96 -1.80 -12.31
C MET A 1 11.86 -1.52 -11.32
N PHE A 2 10.77 -2.28 -11.37
CA PHE A 2 9.65 -2.15 -10.44
C PHE A 2 9.72 -3.35 -9.50
N SER A 3 9.86 -3.07 -8.20
CA SER A 3 10.04 -4.09 -7.18
C SER A 3 8.76 -4.92 -7.06
N GLU A 4 8.90 -6.22 -7.23
CA GLU A 4 7.87 -7.23 -7.02
C GLU A 4 7.35 -7.17 -5.59
N TYR A 5 6.07 -6.85 -5.42
CA TYR A 5 5.35 -7.08 -4.16
C TYR A 5 4.77 -8.50 -4.21
N SER A 6 5.64 -9.49 -4.00
CA SER A 6 5.22 -10.87 -3.87
C SER A 6 4.63 -11.13 -2.48
N LYS A 7 3.52 -11.86 -2.46
CA LYS A 7 2.75 -12.27 -1.28
C LYS A 7 3.45 -13.42 -0.55
N GLU A 8 4.67 -13.18 -0.07
CA GLU A 8 5.38 -14.16 0.75
C GLU A 8 4.94 -14.06 2.22
N PRO A 9 4.85 -15.19 2.95
CA PRO A 9 4.54 -15.18 4.38
C PRO A 9 5.60 -14.33 5.10
N LEU A 10 5.14 -13.28 5.80
CA LEU A 10 5.91 -12.32 6.61
C LEU A 10 7.26 -12.89 7.10
N GLN A 11 8.32 -12.68 6.31
CA GLN A 11 9.69 -12.98 6.74
C GLN A 11 9.94 -12.19 8.03
N LYS A 12 10.27 -12.91 9.11
CA LYS A 12 10.51 -12.35 10.45
C LYS A 12 11.68 -11.37 10.48
N ASP A 13 12.59 -11.45 9.51
CA ASP A 13 13.79 -10.62 9.40
C ASP A 13 13.63 -9.66 8.21
N ARG A 14 12.69 -8.71 8.33
CA ARG A 14 12.55 -7.66 7.32
C ARG A 14 13.61 -6.58 7.59
N PRO A 15 14.36 -6.12 6.57
CA PRO A 15 15.28 -5.00 6.74
C PRO A 15 14.48 -3.77 7.19
N MET A 16 14.76 -3.29 8.40
CA MET A 16 14.16 -2.06 8.94
C MET A 16 15.00 -0.86 8.53
N VAL A 17 14.35 0.13 7.92
CA VAL A 17 14.96 1.44 7.68
C VAL A 17 14.51 2.39 8.77
N SER A 18 15.46 2.99 9.48
CA SER A 18 15.18 4.05 10.44
C SER A 18 14.88 5.35 9.69
N ILE A 19 13.69 5.90 9.91
CA ILE A 19 13.29 7.21 9.38
C ILE A 19 13.27 8.23 10.52
N THR A 20 13.88 9.40 10.28
CA THR A 20 13.81 10.53 11.20
C THR A 20 12.81 11.55 10.66
N ILE A 21 11.74 11.79 11.41
CA ILE A 21 10.70 12.76 11.06
C ILE A 21 10.67 13.87 12.12
N SER A 22 10.57 15.13 11.66
CA SER A 22 10.35 16.26 12.56
C SER A 22 8.85 16.49 12.71
N VAL A 23 8.36 16.40 13.95
CA VAL A 23 6.93 16.47 14.27
C VAL A 23 6.71 17.57 15.31
N PRO A 24 5.68 18.43 15.16
CA PRO A 24 5.37 19.46 16.15
C PRO A 24 5.08 18.87 17.54
N VAL A 25 5.44 19.60 18.60
CA VAL A 25 5.25 19.17 19.99
C VAL A 25 3.79 18.83 20.33
N ASP A 26 2.84 19.60 19.79
CA ASP A 26 1.39 19.39 19.97
C ASP A 26 0.91 18.03 19.44
N VAL A 27 1.47 17.61 18.29
CA VAL A 27 1.15 16.33 17.67
C VAL A 27 1.73 15.19 18.51
N VAL A 28 2.93 15.36 19.09
CA VAL A 28 3.51 14.35 20.00
C VAL A 28 2.70 14.20 21.28
N ASP A 29 2.19 15.29 21.86
CA ASP A 29 1.29 15.22 23.03
C ASP A 29 0.01 14.45 22.71
N SER A 30 -0.60 14.78 21.56
CA SER A 30 -1.78 14.09 21.06
C SER A 30 -1.53 12.59 20.85
N LEU A 31 -0.39 12.23 20.24
CA LEU A 31 0.00 10.84 20.04
C LEU A 31 0.20 10.09 21.37
N ARG A 32 0.81 10.73 22.37
CA ARG A 32 0.97 10.12 23.70
C ARG A 32 -0.39 9.89 24.36
N ARG A 33 -1.31 10.85 24.27
CA ARG A 33 -2.66 10.74 24.83
C ARG A 33 -3.45 9.62 24.15
N ILE A 34 -3.40 9.53 22.82
CA ILE A 34 -4.06 8.47 22.05
C ILE A 34 -3.42 7.11 22.37
N ALA A 35 -2.09 7.04 22.45
CA ALA A 35 -1.39 5.80 22.81
C ALA A 35 -1.84 5.29 24.19
N SER A 36 -2.03 6.16 25.19
CA SER A 36 -2.54 5.74 26.51
C SER A 36 -3.98 5.22 26.51
N ILE A 37 -4.81 5.65 25.56
CA ILE A 37 -6.20 5.19 25.42
C ILE A 37 -6.27 3.91 24.59
N THR A 38 -5.35 3.76 23.65
CA THR A 38 -5.24 2.60 22.76
C THR A 38 -4.36 1.55 23.45
N GLU A 39 -4.41 0.29 23.04
CA GLU A 39 -3.59 -0.78 23.67
C GLU A 39 -2.08 -0.68 23.34
N PHE A 40 -1.58 0.51 23.00
CA PHE A 40 -0.19 0.75 22.63
C PHE A 40 0.60 1.37 23.78
N THR A 41 1.61 0.66 24.27
CA THR A 41 2.48 1.14 25.36
C THR A 41 3.36 2.33 24.94
N GLU A 42 3.68 2.45 23.65
CA GLU A 42 4.55 3.50 23.12
C GLU A 42 3.92 4.20 21.92
N TYR A 43 4.03 5.53 21.88
CA TYR A 43 3.56 6.33 20.74
C TYR A 43 4.28 5.97 19.44
N GLN A 44 5.50 5.42 19.51
CA GLN A 44 6.21 4.92 18.33
C GLN A 44 5.50 3.74 17.68
N GLU A 45 4.91 2.83 18.46
CA GLU A 45 4.14 1.70 17.94
C GLU A 45 2.83 2.16 17.31
N LEU A 46 2.16 3.15 17.93
CA LEU A 46 0.97 3.78 17.35
C LEU A 46 1.28 4.45 16.01
N ILE A 47 2.39 5.21 15.92
CA ILE A 47 2.84 5.83 14.66
C ILE A 47 3.07 4.77 13.58
N LYS A 48 3.80 3.69 13.91
CA LYS A 48 4.02 2.58 12.97
C LYS A 48 2.69 1.99 12.49
N SER A 49 1.75 1.74 13.39
CA SER A 49 0.43 1.21 13.05
C SER A 49 -0.31 2.13 12.08
N TYR A 50 -0.39 3.43 12.37
CA TYR A 50 -1.04 4.41 11.49
C TYR A 50 -0.39 4.51 10.11
N ILE A 51 0.94 4.48 10.04
CA ILE A 51 1.64 4.51 8.74
C ILE A 51 1.32 3.25 7.94
N ASN A 52 1.32 2.07 8.57
CA ASN A 52 1.00 0.82 7.87
C ASN A 52 -0.46 0.80 7.40
N GLU A 53 -1.42 1.22 8.23
CA GLU A 53 -2.83 1.28 7.84
C GLU A 53 -3.06 2.27 6.70
N GLY A 54 -2.53 3.49 6.84
CA GLY A 54 -2.62 4.53 5.82
C GLY A 54 -2.02 4.07 4.50
N LEU A 55 -0.81 3.49 4.53
CA LEU A 55 -0.14 2.99 3.34
C LEU A 55 -0.93 1.85 2.70
N ARG A 56 -1.39 0.84 3.47
CA ARG A 56 -2.22 -0.25 2.91
C ARG A 56 -3.51 0.27 2.29
N ARG A 57 -4.13 1.27 2.90
CA ARG A 57 -5.34 1.91 2.38
C ARG A 57 -5.07 2.65 1.08
N ASP A 58 -3.98 3.40 1.02
CA ASP A 58 -3.56 4.11 -0.18
C ASP A 58 -3.11 3.15 -1.28
N GLU A 59 -2.36 2.10 -0.96
CA GLU A 59 -1.99 1.03 -1.91
C GLU A 59 -3.25 0.37 -2.49
N CYS A 60 -4.23 0.00 -1.66
CA CYS A 60 -5.52 -0.51 -2.15
C CYS A 60 -6.25 0.51 -3.02
N ARG A 61 -6.21 1.79 -2.66
CA ARG A 61 -6.89 2.85 -3.41
C ARG A 61 -6.23 3.13 -4.76
N TYR A 62 -4.90 3.23 -4.81
CA TYR A 62 -4.17 3.65 -6.00
C TYR A 62 -3.75 2.49 -6.92
N SER A 63 -3.66 1.26 -6.40
CA SER A 63 -3.44 0.07 -7.25
C SER A 63 -4.57 -0.11 -8.28
N GLY A 64 -5.83 0.12 -7.87
CA GLY A 64 -6.98 0.02 -8.77
C GLY A 64 -7.17 1.22 -9.69
N ILE A 65 -6.89 2.44 -9.22
CA ILE A 65 -7.14 3.68 -9.99
C ILE A 65 -6.24 3.78 -11.23
N SER A 66 -5.00 3.29 -11.14
CA SER A 66 -4.05 3.35 -12.26
C SER A 66 -4.45 2.40 -13.39
N ILE A 67 -4.87 1.17 -13.04
CA ILE A 67 -5.33 0.16 -14.00
C ILE A 67 -6.68 0.55 -14.59
N ALA A 68 -7.63 1.04 -13.79
CA ALA A 68 -8.94 1.47 -14.27
C ALA A 68 -8.83 2.63 -15.28
N ARG A 69 -8.03 3.67 -14.98
CA ARG A 69 -7.78 4.76 -15.92
C ARG A 69 -7.06 4.31 -17.18
N PHE A 70 -6.16 3.34 -17.06
CA PHE A 70 -5.46 2.75 -18.21
C PHE A 70 -6.42 1.97 -19.10
N ILE A 71 -7.32 1.17 -18.52
CA ILE A 71 -8.39 0.46 -19.24
C ILE A 71 -9.32 1.44 -19.96
N GLU A 72 -9.74 2.53 -19.30
CA GLU A 72 -10.57 3.56 -19.92
C GLU A 72 -9.85 4.26 -21.09
N ALA A 73 -8.55 4.57 -20.94
CA ALA A 73 -7.76 5.14 -22.03
C ALA A 73 -7.65 4.19 -23.23
N LEU A 74 -7.46 2.88 -23.00
CA LEU A 74 -7.42 1.87 -24.07
C LEU A 74 -8.76 1.74 -24.80
N LYS A 75 -9.88 1.78 -24.06
CA LYS A 75 -11.22 1.80 -24.66
C LYS A 75 -11.43 3.02 -25.55
N GLN A 76 -10.99 4.21 -25.10
CA GLN A 76 -11.08 5.45 -25.89
C GLN A 76 -10.21 5.41 -27.16
N HIS A 77 -9.09 4.68 -27.14
CA HIS A 77 -8.23 4.45 -28.30
C HIS A 77 -8.75 3.36 -29.26
N GLY A 78 -9.94 2.80 -29.01
CA GLY A 78 -10.58 1.82 -29.89
C GLY A 78 -10.05 0.39 -29.71
N VAL A 79 -9.35 0.11 -28.62
CA VAL A 79 -8.94 -1.26 -28.29
C VAL A 79 -10.19 -2.08 -27.93
N PRO A 80 -10.43 -3.21 -28.60
CA PRO A 80 -11.62 -4.01 -28.35
C PRO A 80 -11.59 -4.57 -26.93
N GLU A 81 -12.73 -4.53 -26.24
CA GLU A 81 -12.86 -4.92 -24.83
C GLU A 81 -12.35 -6.34 -24.56
N ILE A 82 -12.48 -7.25 -25.52
CA ILE A 82 -11.98 -8.62 -25.41
C ILE A 82 -10.46 -8.69 -25.22
N VAL A 83 -9.70 -7.83 -25.90
CA VAL A 83 -8.24 -7.78 -25.78
C VAL A 83 -7.84 -7.16 -24.44
N ILE A 84 -8.58 -6.16 -23.98
CA ILE A 84 -8.36 -5.53 -22.67
C ILE A 84 -8.63 -6.54 -21.55
N GLN A 85 -9.73 -7.30 -21.65
CA GLN A 85 -10.07 -8.37 -20.71
C GLN A 85 -9.00 -9.46 -20.72
N GLN A 86 -8.58 -9.93 -21.90
CA GLN A 86 -7.53 -10.95 -22.03
C GLN A 86 -6.21 -10.48 -21.40
N ALA A 87 -5.79 -9.24 -21.67
CA ALA A 87 -4.58 -8.66 -21.08
C ALA A 87 -4.70 -8.46 -19.57
N THR A 88 -5.90 -8.17 -19.05
CA THR A 88 -6.15 -8.05 -17.61
C THR A 88 -6.07 -9.42 -16.93
N TRP A 89 -6.61 -10.48 -17.56
CA TRP A 89 -6.50 -11.86 -17.09
C TRP A 89 -5.05 -12.34 -17.10
N ASP A 90 -4.31 -12.08 -18.17
CA ASP A 90 -2.88 -12.43 -18.29
C ASP A 90 -2.03 -11.72 -17.22
N LEU A 91 -2.33 -10.47 -16.86
CA LEU A 91 -1.70 -9.75 -15.76
C LEU A 91 -1.99 -10.37 -14.38
N ILE A 92 -3.15 -11.00 -14.21
CA ILE A 92 -3.56 -11.67 -12.97
C ILE A 92 -2.94 -13.08 -12.88
N GLU A 93 -2.86 -13.81 -13.99
CA GLU A 93 -2.23 -15.14 -14.08
C GLU A 93 -0.70 -15.08 -14.00
N SER A 94 -0.06 -14.08 -14.61
CA SER A 94 1.39 -13.86 -14.50
C SER A 94 1.84 -13.40 -13.10
N GLY A 95 0.90 -13.11 -12.21
CA GLY A 95 1.12 -12.87 -10.78
C GLY A 95 1.07 -14.13 -9.89
N THR A 96 0.94 -15.33 -10.48
CA THR A 96 0.99 -16.62 -9.76
C THR A 96 2.35 -17.28 -10.00
N PRO A 97 3.25 -17.33 -9.00
CA PRO A 97 4.59 -17.91 -9.21
C PRO A 97 4.52 -19.44 -9.33
N GLN A 98 5.28 -19.96 -10.30
CA GLN A 98 5.79 -21.32 -10.33
C GLN A 98 7.18 -21.35 -9.69
#